data_AF-A0A3M7NGU5-F1
#
_entry.id   AF-A0A3M7NGU5-F1
#
_cell.length_a   1.000
_cell.length_b   1.000
_cell.length_c   1.000
_cell.angle_alpha   90.00
_cell.angle_beta   90.00
_cell.angle_gamma   90.00
#
_symmetry.space_group_name_H-M   'P 1'
#
loop_
_entity.id
_entity.type
_entity.pdbx_description
1 polymer ?
#
loop_
_entity_poly.entity_id
_entity_poly.type
_entity_poly.pdbx_seq_one_letter_code
_entity_poly.pdbx_strand_id
1 'polypeptide(L)'
;MSPGQVTPEVLWAQRSSDSDPEKNYVYLTISVPDVPPKSLQLKLSPTGLVFTGTSETKKTTYHLELEFYAEIDPENSKTHHTAANIQLILRKKELTLEYWPRLLKSSKKVHFLRTDFDKWVDEDEQNEAPEDDYLNQFGGGLGDDGGFGGIDFSKLGGGCAGTNNVDLKKAEALGLKVISVPSYSPHAVAEFTVGLLLTATRKYHKAYNRTREGDFTLNGLVGFNLHEKTVGLIGTGRIGLLTGRILARGMGCNVIAHDPYPNVKAAEEHGVVYVDSLEELLRESDVVSLHCPLMQSTRHILNDKTFALMKPGVVLVNSSRGGLIDTKALIRGHQAFLTVEALQNIATSSIEGIIEKASQ
;
A
#
# COMPACT_ATOMS: atom_id res chain seq x y z
N MET A 1 30.76 24.81 1.35
CA MET A 1 29.84 24.50 2.46
C MET A 1 30.43 25.10 3.71
N SER A 2 29.72 26.05 4.32
CA SER A 2 30.12 26.66 5.59
C SER A 2 30.01 25.62 6.71
N PRO A 3 30.96 25.56 7.66
CA PRO A 3 30.93 24.55 8.71
C PRO A 3 29.67 24.73 9.60
N GLY A 4 28.82 23.70 9.65
CA GLY A 4 27.65 23.64 10.54
C GLY A 4 26.27 23.62 9.88
N GLN A 5 26.16 23.64 8.54
CA GLN A 5 24.88 23.56 7.84
C GLN A 5 24.51 22.11 7.47
N VAL A 6 23.26 21.73 7.74
CA VAL A 6 22.70 20.41 7.40
C VAL A 6 21.58 20.57 6.36
N THR A 7 21.57 19.73 5.34
CA THR A 7 20.47 19.68 4.37
C THR A 7 19.33 18.83 4.94
N PRO A 8 18.12 19.38 5.11
CA PRO A 8 16.97 18.63 5.63
C PRO A 8 16.47 17.59 4.62
N GLU A 9 15.77 16.57 5.10
CA GLU A 9 15.03 15.65 4.24
C GLU A 9 13.80 16.35 3.65
N VAL A 10 13.52 16.06 2.38
CA VAL A 10 12.45 16.66 1.61
C VAL A 10 11.62 15.56 0.97
N LEU A 11 10.33 15.56 1.24
CA LEU A 11 9.35 14.71 0.56
C LEU A 11 8.55 15.54 -0.44
N TRP A 12 8.25 14.97 -1.60
CA TRP A 12 7.43 15.65 -2.60
C TRP A 12 6.43 14.72 -3.28
N ALA A 13 5.28 15.28 -3.64
CA ALA A 13 4.28 14.65 -4.50
C ALA A 13 3.68 15.72 -5.41
N GLN A 14 2.91 15.32 -6.41
CA GLN A 14 2.28 16.26 -7.33
C GLN A 14 0.87 15.84 -7.73
N ARG A 15 0.13 16.83 -8.20
CA ARG A 15 -1.10 16.72 -8.99
C ARG A 15 -0.96 17.58 -10.22
N SER A 16 -1.60 17.18 -11.29
CA SER A 16 -1.62 17.87 -12.58
C SER A 16 -3.07 17.98 -13.05
N SER A 17 -3.45 19.16 -13.51
CA SER A 17 -4.74 19.40 -14.15
C SER A 17 -4.56 20.42 -15.26
N ASP A 18 -5.18 20.15 -16.40
CA ASP A 18 -5.23 21.03 -17.57
C ASP A 18 -6.38 22.05 -17.51
N SER A 19 -7.35 21.82 -16.63
CA SER A 19 -8.63 22.52 -16.59
C SER A 19 -8.86 23.26 -15.27
N ASP A 20 -8.31 22.77 -14.16
CA ASP A 20 -8.48 23.35 -12.84
C ASP A 20 -7.13 23.75 -12.19
N PRO A 21 -6.82 25.06 -12.12
CA PRO A 21 -5.62 25.55 -11.44
C PRO A 21 -5.54 25.16 -9.95
N GLU A 22 -6.69 24.94 -9.30
CA GLU A 22 -6.73 24.53 -7.90
C GLU A 22 -6.36 23.05 -7.70
N LYS A 23 -6.38 22.25 -8.77
CA LYS A 23 -5.95 20.84 -8.78
C LYS A 23 -4.56 20.65 -9.38
N ASN A 24 -3.91 21.72 -9.84
CA ASN A 24 -2.57 21.69 -10.44
C ASN A 24 -1.49 22.22 -9.46
N TYR A 25 -0.86 21.33 -8.70
CA TYR A 25 0.10 21.73 -7.66
C TYR A 25 1.14 20.65 -7.33
N VAL A 26 2.20 21.08 -6.62
CA VAL A 26 3.25 20.23 -6.05
C VAL A 26 3.19 20.33 -4.53
N TYR A 27 3.07 19.19 -3.85
CA TYR A 27 3.27 19.10 -2.41
C TYR A 27 4.75 18.98 -2.08
N LEU A 28 5.20 19.77 -1.12
CA LEU A 28 6.57 19.72 -0.61
C LEU A 28 6.54 19.69 0.92
N THR A 29 7.18 18.70 1.52
CA THR A 29 7.35 18.59 2.98
C THR A 29 8.83 18.62 3.30
N ILE A 30 9.29 19.65 4.00
CA ILE A 30 10.67 19.79 4.46
C ILE A 30 10.72 19.41 5.94
N SER A 31 11.51 18.38 6.29
CA SER A 31 11.61 17.90 7.66
C SER A 31 12.65 18.69 8.46
N VAL A 32 12.16 19.53 9.38
CA VAL A 32 12.96 20.47 10.16
C VAL A 32 12.44 20.54 11.60
N PRO A 33 12.83 19.58 12.46
CA PRO A 33 12.35 19.52 13.82
C PRO A 33 12.86 20.70 14.66
N ASP A 34 11.96 21.28 15.44
CA ASP A 34 12.23 22.33 16.43
C ASP A 34 12.82 23.62 15.84
N VAL A 35 12.41 23.98 14.62
CA VAL A 35 12.74 25.30 14.04
C VAL A 35 11.62 26.28 14.42
N PRO A 36 11.87 27.33 15.21
CA PRO A 36 10.85 28.32 15.54
C PRO A 36 10.60 29.25 14.34
N PRO A 37 9.36 29.76 14.17
CA PRO A 37 9.02 30.71 13.09
C PRO A 37 9.91 31.96 13.03
N LYS A 38 10.47 32.39 14.16
CA LYS A 38 11.36 33.57 14.26
C LYS A 38 12.71 33.37 13.58
N SER A 39 13.18 32.13 13.50
CA SER A 39 14.48 31.78 12.90
C SER A 39 14.36 31.31 11.44
N LEU A 40 13.13 31.22 10.95
CA LEU A 40 12.80 30.70 9.63
C LEU A 40 12.91 31.79 8.57
N GLN A 41 13.74 31.55 7.58
CA GLN A 41 13.82 32.35 6.37
C GLN A 41 13.47 31.45 5.19
N LEU A 42 12.29 31.68 4.60
CA LEU A 42 11.80 30.96 3.44
C LEU A 42 11.60 31.97 2.31
N LYS A 43 12.33 31.78 1.20
CA LYS A 43 12.20 32.59 -0.01
C LYS A 43 11.75 31.69 -1.15
N LEU A 44 10.57 31.96 -1.67
CA LEU A 44 10.00 31.28 -2.83
C LEU A 44 10.19 32.16 -4.06
N SER A 45 10.78 31.63 -5.12
CA SER A 45 10.86 32.27 -6.43
C SER A 45 10.10 31.41 -7.45
N PRO A 46 9.71 31.95 -8.62
CA PRO A 46 9.03 31.17 -9.66
C PRO A 46 9.82 29.92 -10.10
N THR A 47 11.14 29.93 -9.96
CA THR A 47 12.03 28.85 -10.41
C THR A 47 12.64 28.04 -9.29
N GLY A 48 12.36 28.35 -8.02
CA GLY A 48 13.06 27.69 -6.92
C GLY A 48 12.62 28.08 -5.52
N LEU A 49 13.27 27.45 -4.56
CA LEU A 49 13.04 27.66 -3.14
C LEU A 49 14.37 27.72 -2.39
N VAL A 50 14.55 28.76 -1.59
CA VAL A 50 15.66 28.86 -0.63
C VAL A 50 15.09 28.90 0.78
N PHE A 51 15.55 27.97 1.60
CA PHE A 51 15.17 27.84 3.00
C PHE A 51 16.42 27.86 3.89
N THR A 52 16.36 28.62 4.97
CA THR A 52 17.32 28.58 6.07
C THR A 52 16.58 28.67 7.41
N GLY A 53 16.92 27.81 8.36
CA GLY A 53 16.34 27.81 9.69
C GLY A 53 17.29 27.21 10.71
N THR A 54 17.25 27.66 11.96
CA THR A 54 18.11 27.12 13.02
C THR A 54 17.26 26.50 14.12
N SER A 55 17.51 25.22 14.43
CA SER A 55 16.82 24.53 15.51
C SER A 55 17.34 24.99 16.87
N GLU A 56 16.44 25.37 17.77
CA GLU A 56 16.81 25.81 19.12
C GLU A 56 17.32 24.64 19.97
N THR A 57 16.66 23.49 19.89
CA THR A 57 17.00 22.29 20.69
C THR A 57 18.30 21.64 20.23
N LYS A 58 18.47 21.46 18.91
CA LYS A 58 19.62 20.73 18.35
C LYS A 58 20.81 21.62 18.03
N LYS A 59 20.63 22.95 18.08
CA LYS A 59 21.62 23.96 17.65
C LYS A 59 22.17 23.71 16.24
N THR A 60 21.34 23.09 15.38
CA THR A 60 21.68 22.77 14.00
C THR A 60 21.06 23.79 13.08
N THR A 61 21.85 24.34 12.16
CA THR A 61 21.34 25.21 11.09
C THR A 61 21.01 24.36 9.87
N TYR A 62 19.75 24.36 9.48
CA TYR A 62 19.28 23.75 8.25
C TYR A 62 19.36 24.74 7.10
N HIS A 63 19.85 24.28 5.96
CA HIS A 63 19.88 25.05 4.73
C HIS A 63 19.48 24.18 3.54
N LEU A 64 18.59 24.69 2.70
CA LEU A 64 18.08 24.00 1.53
C LEU A 64 17.92 24.99 0.38
N GLU A 65 18.41 24.60 -0.79
CA GLU A 65 18.23 25.32 -2.04
C GLU A 65 17.74 24.33 -3.09
N LEU A 66 16.59 24.63 -3.69
CA LEU A 66 15.95 23.82 -4.74
C LEU A 66 15.76 24.69 -5.98
N GLU A 67 16.15 24.16 -7.14
CA GLU A 67 15.81 24.73 -8.46
C GLU A 67 14.79 23.78 -9.10
N PHE A 68 13.55 24.26 -9.28
CA PHE A 68 12.43 23.46 -9.75
C PHE A 68 12.55 23.14 -11.24
N TYR A 69 11.91 22.03 -11.63
CA TYR A 69 11.90 21.56 -13.02
C TYR A 69 11.21 22.55 -13.97
N ALA A 70 10.06 23.10 -13.56
CA ALA A 70 9.34 24.14 -14.29
C ALA A 70 8.87 25.26 -13.34
N GLU A 71 8.27 26.30 -13.89
CA GLU A 71 7.86 27.47 -13.12
C GLU A 71 6.64 27.18 -12.21
N ILE A 72 6.70 27.73 -11.01
CA ILE A 72 5.60 27.79 -10.06
C ILE A 72 5.04 29.22 -9.96
N ASP A 73 3.84 29.35 -9.44
CA ASP A 73 3.22 30.61 -9.05
C ASP A 73 3.39 30.83 -7.53
N PRO A 74 4.31 31.72 -7.10
CA PRO A 74 4.56 31.96 -5.68
C PRO A 74 3.39 32.64 -4.96
N GLU A 75 2.57 33.42 -5.65
CA GLU A 75 1.50 34.22 -5.02
C GLU A 75 0.35 33.35 -4.53
N ASN A 76 0.01 32.32 -5.32
CA ASN A 76 -1.05 31.37 -5.00
C ASN A 76 -0.54 30.12 -4.24
N SER A 77 0.75 30.08 -3.92
CA SER A 77 1.36 28.98 -3.17
C SER A 77 1.17 29.16 -1.66
N LYS A 78 0.75 28.10 -0.96
CA LYS A 78 0.49 28.13 0.48
C LYS A 78 1.66 27.51 1.26
N THR A 79 1.95 28.07 2.43
CA THR A 79 2.98 27.55 3.34
C THR A 79 2.39 27.34 4.73
N HIS A 80 2.74 26.22 5.36
CA HIS A 80 2.29 25.85 6.69
C HIS A 80 3.48 25.35 7.52
N HIS A 81 3.65 25.95 8.69
CA HIS A 81 4.74 25.62 9.59
C HIS A 81 4.22 24.80 10.77
N THR A 82 4.84 23.65 11.00
CA THR A 82 4.57 22.79 12.17
C THR A 82 5.84 22.65 13.01
N ALA A 83 5.72 22.09 14.21
CA ALA A 83 6.88 21.88 15.09
C ALA A 83 7.94 20.93 14.48
N ALA A 84 7.54 20.03 13.57
CA ALA A 84 8.41 19.03 12.97
C ALA A 84 8.80 19.33 11.51
N ASN A 85 7.93 20.00 10.76
CA ASN A 85 8.05 20.13 9.31
C ASN A 85 7.55 21.49 8.80
N ILE A 86 8.06 21.89 7.64
CA ILE A 86 7.49 22.96 6.81
C ILE A 86 6.81 22.30 5.62
N GLN A 87 5.51 22.51 5.49
CA GLN A 87 4.70 21.99 4.39
C GLN A 87 4.38 23.13 3.42
N LEU A 88 4.56 22.88 2.13
CA LEU A 88 4.25 23.82 1.06
C LEU A 88 3.32 23.16 0.04
N ILE A 89 2.38 23.95 -0.45
CA ILE A 89 1.56 23.63 -1.62
C ILE A 89 1.95 24.64 -2.69
N LEU A 90 2.74 24.18 -3.65
CA LEU A 90 3.30 25.01 -4.72
C LEU A 90 2.41 24.92 -5.95
N ARG A 91 1.86 26.04 -6.41
CA ARG A 91 1.03 26.06 -7.63
C ARG A 91 1.90 25.98 -8.86
N LYS A 92 1.62 25.04 -9.77
CA LYS A 92 2.31 24.96 -11.06
C LYS A 92 1.78 26.07 -11.96
N LYS A 93 2.67 26.79 -12.65
CA LYS A 93 2.28 27.90 -13.53
C LYS A 93 1.62 27.41 -14.83
N GLU A 94 2.12 26.32 -15.38
CA GLU A 94 1.57 25.69 -16.58
C GLU A 94 0.55 24.61 -16.21
N LEU A 95 -0.63 24.68 -16.84
CA LEU A 95 -1.70 23.70 -16.69
C LEU A 95 -1.50 22.59 -17.72
N THR A 96 -0.87 21.49 -17.32
CA THR A 96 -0.66 20.31 -18.15
C THR A 96 -1.17 19.09 -17.41
N LEU A 97 -1.66 18.08 -18.14
CA LEU A 97 -1.97 16.77 -17.56
C LEU A 97 -0.71 16.00 -17.19
N GLU A 98 0.36 16.18 -17.97
CA GLU A 98 1.63 15.49 -17.75
C GLU A 98 2.26 15.87 -16.41
N TYR A 99 2.78 14.87 -15.71
CA TYR A 99 3.55 15.06 -14.49
C TYR A 99 4.94 15.61 -14.79
N TRP A 100 5.48 16.36 -13.83
CA TRP A 100 6.90 16.67 -13.85
C TRP A 100 7.66 15.35 -13.67
N PRO A 101 8.59 14.99 -14.58
CA PRO A 101 9.34 13.75 -14.49
C PRO A 101 10.27 13.72 -13.27
N ARG A 102 10.54 14.90 -12.69
CA ARG A 102 11.33 15.11 -11.48
C ARG A 102 11.00 16.47 -10.88
N LEU A 103 11.20 16.64 -9.57
CA LEU A 103 11.02 17.94 -8.92
C LEU A 103 12.07 18.97 -9.33
N LEU A 104 13.33 18.53 -9.48
CA LEU A 104 14.47 19.41 -9.72
C LEU A 104 14.84 19.46 -11.20
N LYS A 105 15.30 20.63 -11.66
CA LYS A 105 15.80 20.80 -13.02
C LYS A 105 16.99 19.88 -13.33
N SER A 106 17.88 19.72 -12.35
CA SER A 106 19.01 18.79 -12.42
C SER A 106 18.56 17.34 -12.42
N SER A 107 19.14 16.52 -13.29
CA SER A 107 18.93 15.06 -13.32
C SER A 107 19.78 14.31 -12.29
N LYS A 108 20.63 15.00 -11.51
CA LYS A 108 21.48 14.37 -10.49
C LYS A 108 20.62 13.83 -9.34
N LYS A 109 20.83 12.57 -8.99
CA LYS A 109 20.18 11.95 -7.83
C LYS A 109 20.70 12.61 -6.55
N VAL A 110 19.79 13.20 -5.79
CA VAL A 110 20.08 13.80 -4.47
C VAL A 110 19.50 12.91 -3.37
N HIS A 111 20.27 12.64 -2.32
CA HIS A 111 19.89 11.67 -1.28
C HIS A 111 18.83 12.19 -0.29
N PHE A 112 18.69 13.52 -0.19
CA PHE A 112 17.78 14.18 0.74
C PHE A 112 16.36 14.32 0.18
N LEU A 113 16.13 14.08 -1.11
CA LEU A 113 14.81 14.21 -1.75
C LEU A 113 14.20 12.83 -1.99
N ARG A 114 12.94 12.62 -1.58
CA ARG A 114 12.19 11.38 -1.77
C ARG A 114 10.74 11.66 -2.17
N THR A 115 10.09 10.69 -2.81
CA THR A 115 8.66 10.78 -3.15
C THR A 115 7.82 10.54 -1.91
N ASP A 116 6.81 11.39 -1.71
CA ASP A 116 5.79 11.27 -0.66
C ASP A 116 4.67 10.35 -1.16
N PHE A 117 4.82 9.03 -0.96
CA PHE A 117 3.85 8.04 -1.45
C PHE A 117 2.49 8.11 -0.75
N ASP A 118 2.43 8.62 0.48
CA ASP A 118 1.16 8.82 1.20
C ASP A 118 0.30 9.89 0.52
N LYS A 119 0.94 10.81 -0.20
CA LYS A 119 0.28 11.89 -0.95
C LYS A 119 0.38 11.71 -2.46
N TRP A 120 0.98 10.64 -2.98
CA TRP A 120 1.08 10.42 -4.42
C TRP A 120 -0.22 9.84 -4.96
N VAL A 121 -0.68 10.35 -6.09
CA VAL A 121 -1.81 9.80 -6.85
C VAL A 121 -1.33 9.70 -8.29
N ASP A 122 -1.59 8.57 -8.93
CA ASP A 122 -1.17 8.31 -10.31
C ASP A 122 -2.03 9.09 -11.31
N GLU A 123 -1.47 9.35 -12.50
CA GLU A 123 -2.05 10.28 -13.50
C GLU A 123 -3.50 9.93 -13.87
N ASP A 124 -3.83 8.65 -13.90
CA ASP A 124 -5.13 8.07 -14.27
C ASP A 124 -6.16 8.04 -13.14
N GLU A 125 -5.76 8.23 -11.88
CA GLU A 125 -6.65 8.18 -10.70
C GLU A 125 -7.05 9.58 -10.18
N GLN A 126 -6.50 10.66 -10.75
CA GLN A 126 -6.69 12.04 -10.26
C GLN A 126 -8.13 12.57 -10.37
N ASN A 127 -8.92 12.06 -11.32
CA ASN A 127 -10.31 12.49 -11.52
C ASN A 127 -11.31 11.78 -10.57
N GLU A 128 -10.88 10.69 -9.93
CA GLU A 128 -11.71 9.89 -9.02
C GLU A 128 -11.41 10.19 -7.54
N ALA A 129 -10.30 10.88 -7.26
CA ALA A 129 -9.97 11.32 -5.91
C ALA A 129 -11.04 12.33 -5.42
N PRO A 130 -11.75 12.07 -4.31
CA PRO A 130 -12.63 13.06 -3.70
C PRO A 130 -11.83 14.34 -3.45
N GLU A 131 -12.44 15.50 -3.68
CA GLU A 131 -11.82 16.80 -3.42
C GLU A 131 -11.20 16.78 -2.02
N ASP A 132 -9.88 16.74 -1.98
CA ASP A 132 -9.15 16.71 -0.74
C ASP A 132 -9.40 18.04 -0.04
N ASP A 133 -10.28 17.95 0.97
CA ASP A 133 -10.76 18.97 1.89
C ASP A 133 -9.64 19.59 2.77
N TYR A 134 -8.39 19.53 2.29
CA TYR A 134 -7.22 20.16 2.90
C TYR A 134 -7.30 21.69 2.81
N LEU A 135 -7.96 22.25 1.80
CA LEU A 135 -8.16 23.71 1.69
C LEU A 135 -9.01 24.24 2.85
N ASN A 136 -9.98 23.44 3.31
CA ASN A 136 -10.88 23.77 4.42
C ASN A 136 -10.22 23.60 5.80
N GLN A 137 -9.17 22.79 5.91
CA GLN A 137 -8.39 22.67 7.17
C GLN A 137 -7.55 23.92 7.47
N PHE A 138 -7.30 24.78 6.49
CA PHE A 138 -6.59 26.06 6.65
C PHE A 138 -7.51 27.26 6.94
N GLY A 139 -8.83 27.09 6.86
CA GLY A 139 -9.85 28.14 7.01
C GLY A 139 -10.52 28.19 8.38
N GLY A 140 -9.77 28.00 9.48
CA GLY A 140 -10.30 28.08 10.85
C GLY A 140 -10.44 29.51 11.35
N GLY A 141 -11.34 30.30 10.77
CA GLY A 141 -11.78 31.58 11.33
C GLY A 141 -12.89 31.36 12.36
N LEU A 142 -12.65 31.81 13.60
CA LEU A 142 -13.59 31.83 14.72
C LEU A 142 -14.98 32.37 14.33
N GLY A 143 -16.03 31.58 14.58
CA GLY A 143 -17.44 31.95 14.46
C GLY A 143 -18.28 31.07 15.36
N ASP A 144 -18.84 31.70 16.39
CA ASP A 144 -19.75 31.21 17.43
C ASP A 144 -21.10 30.77 16.82
N ASP A 145 -21.46 29.49 16.93
CA ASP A 145 -22.80 29.00 17.30
C ASP A 145 -22.94 27.48 17.11
N GLY A 146 -23.48 26.81 18.14
CA GLY A 146 -23.54 25.35 18.29
C GLY A 146 -24.46 24.61 17.30
N GLY A 147 -23.95 24.29 16.11
CA GLY A 147 -24.57 23.34 15.18
C GLY A 147 -23.61 22.20 14.78
N PHE A 148 -24.12 20.98 14.71
CA PHE A 148 -23.46 19.78 14.14
C PHE A 148 -23.17 19.93 12.62
N GLY A 149 -22.37 20.92 12.23
CA GLY A 149 -22.12 21.31 10.83
C GLY A 149 -20.71 20.99 10.32
N GLY A 150 -19.98 20.07 10.96
CA GLY A 150 -18.57 19.76 10.64
C GLY A 150 -18.27 18.29 10.36
N ILE A 151 -19.29 17.43 10.21
CA ILE A 151 -19.07 16.03 9.85
C ILE A 151 -19.23 15.91 8.33
N ASP A 152 -18.10 15.88 7.64
CA ASP A 152 -18.03 15.51 6.24
C ASP A 152 -18.32 14.01 6.09
N PHE A 153 -19.55 13.69 5.67
CA PHE A 153 -20.02 12.32 5.46
C PHE A 153 -19.49 11.69 4.16
N SER A 154 -18.76 12.44 3.32
CA SER A 154 -18.15 11.89 2.10
C SER A 154 -16.99 10.93 2.42
N LYS A 155 -16.30 11.12 3.55
CA LYS A 155 -15.23 10.24 4.06
C LYS A 155 -15.69 8.89 4.62
N LEU A 156 -17.01 8.64 4.68
CA LEU A 156 -17.59 7.33 4.99
C LEU A 156 -17.71 6.43 3.75
N GLY A 157 -17.39 6.94 2.55
CA GLY A 157 -17.21 6.16 1.34
C GLY A 157 -15.86 5.44 1.37
N GLY A 158 -15.83 4.20 1.85
CA GLY A 158 -14.63 3.37 1.78
C GLY A 158 -14.30 3.06 0.33
N GLY A 159 -13.22 3.65 -0.19
CA GLY A 159 -12.53 3.25 -1.44
C GLY A 159 -11.88 1.87 -1.33
N CYS A 160 -12.58 0.92 -0.72
CA CYS A 160 -12.12 -0.42 -0.41
C CYS A 160 -13.28 -1.38 -0.65
N ALA A 161 -13.02 -2.50 -1.32
CA ALA A 161 -14.04 -3.51 -1.57
C ALA A 161 -14.59 -4.18 -0.29
N GLY A 162 -13.90 -4.04 0.84
CA GLY A 162 -14.33 -4.60 2.13
C GLY A 162 -14.75 -3.53 3.13
N THR A 163 -15.85 -3.76 3.84
CA THR A 163 -16.41 -2.86 4.87
C THR A 163 -15.97 -3.22 6.29
N ASN A 164 -15.01 -4.14 6.44
CA ASN A 164 -14.56 -4.70 7.72
C ASN A 164 -14.06 -3.67 8.75
N ASN A 165 -13.65 -2.48 8.28
CA ASN A 165 -13.14 -1.41 9.12
C ASN A 165 -14.25 -0.46 9.64
N VAL A 166 -15.52 -0.69 9.25
CA VAL A 166 -16.66 0.17 9.58
C VAL A 166 -17.66 -0.59 10.46
N ASP A 167 -18.06 0.02 11.59
CA ASP A 167 -19.15 -0.50 12.43
C ASP A 167 -20.50 -0.19 11.77
N LEU A 168 -20.98 -1.14 10.98
CA LEU A 168 -22.22 -1.01 10.21
C LEU A 168 -23.46 -0.79 11.11
N LYS A 169 -23.49 -1.40 12.31
CA LYS A 169 -24.63 -1.25 13.22
C LYS A 169 -24.68 0.14 13.82
N LYS A 170 -23.51 0.70 14.17
CA LYS A 170 -23.43 2.06 14.70
C LYS A 170 -23.66 3.10 13.62
N ALA A 171 -23.19 2.86 12.39
CA ALA A 171 -23.50 3.71 11.25
C ALA A 171 -25.02 3.78 11.00
N GLU A 172 -25.71 2.63 11.00
CA GLU A 172 -27.17 2.57 10.87
C GLU A 172 -27.89 3.30 12.01
N ALA A 173 -27.48 3.08 13.27
CA ALA A 173 -28.06 3.76 14.44
C ALA A 173 -27.91 5.29 14.41
N LEU A 174 -26.89 5.79 13.71
CA LEU A 174 -26.61 7.22 13.53
C LEU A 174 -27.21 7.79 12.23
N GLY A 175 -27.97 6.99 11.46
CA GLY A 175 -28.55 7.41 10.19
C GLY A 175 -27.54 7.58 9.06
N LEU A 176 -26.35 6.97 9.18
CA LEU A 176 -25.25 7.09 8.23
C LEU A 176 -25.33 6.01 7.16
N LYS A 177 -25.39 6.43 5.89
CA LYS A 177 -25.30 5.51 4.75
C LYS A 177 -23.85 5.18 4.47
N VAL A 178 -23.51 3.89 4.54
CA VAL A 178 -22.19 3.38 4.16
C VAL A 178 -22.23 2.94 2.71
N ILE A 179 -21.35 3.51 1.88
CA ILE A 179 -21.19 3.15 0.48
C ILE A 179 -19.81 2.51 0.32
N SER A 180 -19.75 1.38 -0.37
CA SER A 180 -18.50 0.69 -0.69
C SER A 180 -18.41 0.49 -2.20
N VAL A 181 -17.22 0.59 -2.77
CA VAL A 181 -16.97 0.18 -4.16
C VAL A 181 -16.78 -1.34 -4.18
N PRO A 182 -17.77 -2.13 -4.64
CA PRO A 182 -17.83 -3.56 -4.33
C PRO A 182 -16.76 -4.41 -5.02
N SER A 183 -16.09 -3.92 -6.06
CA SER A 183 -14.82 -4.50 -6.50
C SER A 183 -13.98 -3.54 -7.35
N TYR A 184 -12.72 -3.35 -6.96
CA TYR A 184 -11.63 -3.11 -7.90
C TYR A 184 -11.40 -4.37 -8.76
N SER A 185 -10.69 -4.23 -9.89
CA SER A 185 -10.45 -5.30 -10.87
C SER A 185 -10.13 -6.66 -10.20
N PRO A 186 -11.06 -7.63 -10.19
CA PRO A 186 -10.82 -8.95 -9.58
C PRO A 186 -9.67 -9.70 -10.25
N HIS A 187 -9.41 -9.39 -11.52
CA HIS A 187 -8.26 -9.88 -12.28
C HIS A 187 -6.94 -9.39 -11.68
N ALA A 188 -6.84 -8.10 -11.33
CA ALA A 188 -5.61 -7.55 -10.75
C ALA A 188 -5.22 -8.26 -9.45
N VAL A 189 -6.19 -8.54 -8.56
CA VAL A 189 -5.92 -9.25 -7.30
C VAL A 189 -5.58 -10.72 -7.54
N ALA A 190 -6.24 -11.37 -8.51
CA ALA A 190 -5.93 -12.76 -8.88
C ALA A 190 -4.52 -12.88 -9.47
N GLU A 191 -4.15 -12.01 -10.41
CA GLU A 191 -2.82 -11.94 -11.02
C GLU A 191 -1.74 -11.64 -9.98
N PHE A 192 -2.01 -10.68 -9.09
CA PHE A 192 -1.12 -10.38 -7.97
C PHE A 192 -0.88 -11.60 -7.08
N THR A 193 -1.94 -12.34 -6.74
CA THR A 193 -1.84 -13.58 -5.94
C THR A 193 -0.94 -14.62 -6.62
N VAL A 194 -1.08 -14.81 -7.94
CA VAL A 194 -0.23 -15.72 -8.71
C VAL A 194 1.22 -15.22 -8.76
N GLY A 195 1.43 -13.90 -8.87
CA GLY A 195 2.75 -13.27 -8.79
C GLY A 195 3.44 -13.51 -7.45
N LEU A 196 2.71 -13.44 -6.34
CA LEU A 196 3.22 -13.78 -5.00
C LEU A 196 3.62 -15.24 -4.91
N LEU A 197 2.78 -16.14 -5.41
CA LEU A 197 3.07 -17.57 -5.44
C LEU A 197 4.35 -17.87 -6.23
N LEU A 198 4.53 -17.25 -7.40
CA LEU A 198 5.75 -17.40 -8.20
C LEU A 198 6.97 -16.83 -7.48
N THR A 199 6.81 -15.69 -6.82
CA THR A 199 7.88 -15.06 -6.02
C THR A 199 8.32 -15.96 -4.86
N ALA A 200 7.38 -16.66 -4.23
CA ALA A 200 7.63 -17.64 -3.17
C ALA A 200 8.37 -18.86 -3.67
N THR A 201 7.84 -19.46 -4.73
CA THR A 201 8.34 -20.74 -5.26
C THR A 201 9.67 -20.58 -5.98
N ARG A 202 9.92 -19.46 -6.66
CA ARG A 202 11.12 -19.21 -7.48
C ARG A 202 12.11 -18.24 -6.84
N LYS A 203 11.78 -17.67 -5.68
CA LYS A 203 12.65 -16.77 -4.90
C LYS A 203 13.14 -15.55 -5.70
N TYR A 204 12.29 -14.99 -6.56
CA TYR A 204 12.62 -13.82 -7.39
C TYR A 204 13.14 -12.64 -6.57
N HIS A 205 12.57 -12.41 -5.38
CA HIS A 205 13.01 -11.38 -4.44
C HIS A 205 14.48 -11.55 -4.02
N LYS A 206 14.93 -12.79 -3.71
CA LYS A 206 16.34 -13.07 -3.38
C LYS A 206 17.24 -12.95 -4.61
N ALA A 207 16.80 -13.51 -5.74
CA ALA A 207 17.55 -13.49 -6.98
C ALA A 207 17.82 -12.04 -7.46
N TYR A 208 16.81 -11.17 -7.38
CA TYR A 208 16.93 -9.76 -7.73
C TYR A 208 17.96 -9.02 -6.87
N ASN A 209 17.93 -9.22 -5.55
CA ASN A 209 18.90 -8.57 -4.66
C ASN A 209 20.34 -9.01 -4.96
N ARG A 210 20.56 -10.31 -5.18
CA ARG A 210 21.89 -10.86 -5.52
C ARG A 210 22.42 -10.31 -6.84
N THR A 211 21.63 -10.37 -7.90
CA THR A 211 22.07 -9.91 -9.22
C THR A 211 22.35 -8.42 -9.24
N ARG A 212 21.61 -7.62 -8.46
CA ARG A 212 21.87 -6.19 -8.28
C ARG A 212 23.22 -5.91 -7.61
N GLU A 213 23.70 -6.83 -6.76
CA GLU A 213 24.98 -6.74 -6.06
C GLU A 213 26.13 -7.44 -6.83
N GLY A 214 25.86 -7.94 -8.04
CA GLY A 214 26.84 -8.66 -8.85
C GLY A 214 27.07 -10.12 -8.42
N ASP A 215 26.23 -10.64 -7.51
CA ASP A 215 26.22 -12.05 -7.14
C ASP A 215 25.28 -12.84 -8.09
N PHE A 216 25.84 -13.77 -8.85
CA PHE A 216 25.11 -14.63 -9.79
C PHE A 216 25.00 -16.09 -9.31
N THR A 217 25.30 -16.36 -8.04
CA THR A 217 25.22 -17.71 -7.48
C THR A 217 23.77 -18.17 -7.30
N LEU A 218 23.51 -19.43 -7.66
CA LEU A 218 22.16 -20.04 -7.60
C LEU A 218 21.88 -20.79 -6.29
N ASN A 219 22.87 -20.88 -5.40
CA ASN A 219 22.75 -21.64 -4.15
C ASN A 219 21.60 -21.09 -3.29
N GLY A 220 20.67 -21.97 -2.90
CA GLY A 220 19.48 -21.60 -2.12
C GLY A 220 18.35 -20.96 -2.93
N LEU A 221 18.47 -20.81 -4.26
CA LEU A 221 17.42 -20.30 -5.15
C LEU A 221 16.60 -21.40 -5.84
N VAL A 222 16.95 -22.66 -5.65
CA VAL A 222 16.17 -23.79 -6.17
C VAL A 222 14.76 -23.75 -5.58
N GLY A 223 13.79 -23.81 -6.49
CA GLY A 223 12.36 -23.84 -6.23
C GLY A 223 11.72 -25.15 -6.66
N PHE A 224 10.41 -25.14 -6.89
CA PHE A 224 9.70 -26.28 -7.46
C PHE A 224 8.73 -25.85 -8.56
N ASN A 225 8.34 -26.80 -9.41
CA ASN A 225 7.36 -26.58 -10.47
C ASN A 225 5.94 -26.65 -9.92
N LEU A 226 5.11 -25.68 -10.28
CA LEU A 226 3.68 -25.66 -9.95
C LEU A 226 2.85 -26.67 -10.76
N HIS A 227 3.32 -27.06 -11.94
CA HIS A 227 2.68 -28.11 -12.73
C HIS A 227 2.48 -29.37 -11.90
N GLU A 228 1.28 -29.96 -11.98
CA GLU A 228 0.82 -31.14 -11.21
C GLU A 228 0.79 -30.96 -9.69
N LYS A 229 1.09 -29.77 -9.14
CA LYS A 229 0.93 -29.51 -7.70
C LYS A 229 -0.52 -29.26 -7.36
N THR A 230 -0.89 -29.63 -6.14
CA THR A 230 -2.23 -29.37 -5.63
C THR A 230 -2.28 -27.99 -5.00
N VAL A 231 -3.21 -27.15 -5.46
CA VAL A 231 -3.46 -25.81 -4.90
C VAL A 231 -4.84 -25.80 -4.24
N GLY A 232 -4.88 -25.55 -2.94
CA GLY A 232 -6.10 -25.37 -2.17
C GLY A 232 -6.54 -23.93 -2.07
N LEU A 233 -7.74 -23.62 -2.55
CA LEU A 233 -8.37 -22.30 -2.44
C LEU A 233 -9.38 -22.29 -1.28
N ILE A 234 -9.15 -21.41 -0.31
CA ILE A 234 -10.11 -21.17 0.78
C ILE A 234 -10.94 -19.95 0.41
N GLY A 235 -12.15 -20.20 -0.10
CA GLY A 235 -13.05 -19.21 -0.66
C GLY A 235 -13.04 -19.21 -2.19
N THR A 236 -14.23 -19.31 -2.79
CA THR A 236 -14.46 -19.35 -4.24
C THR A 236 -15.34 -18.19 -4.71
N GLY A 237 -15.12 -17.02 -4.12
CA GLY A 237 -15.65 -15.76 -4.64
C GLY A 237 -15.03 -15.40 -6.01
N ARG A 238 -15.31 -14.18 -6.49
CA ARG A 238 -14.82 -13.70 -7.80
C ARG A 238 -13.30 -13.86 -7.98
N ILE A 239 -12.52 -13.46 -6.97
CA ILE A 239 -11.05 -13.51 -7.01
C ILE A 239 -10.54 -14.96 -6.90
N GLY A 240 -11.14 -15.77 -6.03
CA GLY A 240 -10.75 -17.17 -5.83
C GLY A 240 -10.91 -18.00 -7.10
N LEU A 241 -12.06 -17.89 -7.79
CA LEU A 241 -12.30 -18.61 -9.04
C LEU A 241 -11.36 -18.17 -10.16
N LEU A 242 -11.09 -16.86 -10.31
CA LEU A 242 -10.12 -16.37 -11.29
C LEU A 242 -8.70 -16.88 -11.02
N THR A 243 -8.27 -16.85 -9.75
CA THR A 243 -6.99 -17.42 -9.32
C THR A 243 -6.92 -18.92 -9.64
N GLY A 244 -8.00 -19.65 -9.33
CA GLY A 244 -8.13 -21.07 -9.66
C GLY A 244 -8.03 -21.36 -11.15
N ARG A 245 -8.67 -20.56 -12.01
CA ARG A 245 -8.55 -20.70 -13.47
C ARG A 245 -7.14 -20.47 -13.97
N ILE A 246 -6.45 -19.44 -13.49
CA ILE A 246 -5.05 -19.17 -13.89
C ILE A 246 -4.18 -20.37 -13.51
N LEU A 247 -4.34 -20.91 -12.31
CA LEU A 247 -3.52 -22.02 -11.82
C LEU A 247 -3.88 -23.36 -12.48
N ALA A 248 -5.15 -23.69 -12.60
CA ALA A 248 -5.61 -24.94 -13.22
C ALA A 248 -5.35 -24.95 -14.73
N ARG A 249 -5.85 -23.93 -15.45
CA ARG A 249 -5.83 -23.92 -16.92
C ARG A 249 -4.55 -23.32 -17.49
N GLY A 250 -3.92 -22.39 -16.77
CA GLY A 250 -2.69 -21.73 -17.23
C GLY A 250 -1.41 -22.43 -16.77
N MET A 251 -1.38 -22.95 -15.53
CA MET A 251 -0.17 -23.50 -14.92
C MET A 251 -0.21 -25.03 -14.76
N GLY A 252 -1.33 -25.69 -15.10
CA GLY A 252 -1.49 -27.14 -15.00
C GLY A 252 -1.48 -27.66 -13.56
N CYS A 253 -1.96 -26.87 -12.60
CA CYS A 253 -2.12 -27.30 -11.21
C CYS A 253 -3.40 -28.13 -11.03
N ASN A 254 -3.42 -29.01 -10.03
CA ASN A 254 -4.63 -29.63 -9.53
C ASN A 254 -5.28 -28.67 -8.53
N VAL A 255 -6.33 -27.95 -8.90
CA VAL A 255 -6.93 -26.94 -8.02
C VAL A 255 -8.13 -27.50 -7.28
N ILE A 256 -8.00 -27.57 -5.95
CA ILE A 256 -9.08 -27.93 -5.04
C ILE A 256 -9.57 -26.71 -4.25
N ALA A 257 -10.81 -26.71 -3.79
CA ALA A 257 -11.38 -25.59 -3.07
C ALA A 257 -12.32 -25.99 -1.95
N HIS A 258 -12.40 -25.15 -0.93
CA HIS A 258 -13.39 -25.24 0.13
C HIS A 258 -14.07 -23.88 0.29
N ASP A 259 -15.39 -23.88 0.20
CA ASP A 259 -16.25 -22.71 0.43
C ASP A 259 -17.56 -23.20 1.08
N PRO A 260 -18.07 -22.53 2.13
CA PRO A 260 -19.35 -22.87 2.74
C PRO A 260 -20.55 -22.80 1.77
N TYR A 261 -20.42 -22.04 0.68
CA TYR A 261 -21.44 -21.84 -0.34
C TYR A 261 -20.88 -22.19 -1.73
N PRO A 262 -20.68 -23.48 -2.04
CA PRO A 262 -20.01 -23.90 -3.26
C PRO A 262 -20.82 -23.55 -4.51
N ASN A 263 -20.15 -22.90 -5.47
CA ASN A 263 -20.67 -22.72 -6.82
C ASN A 263 -20.02 -23.75 -7.76
N VAL A 264 -20.59 -24.95 -7.80
CA VAL A 264 -20.03 -26.11 -8.52
C VAL A 264 -19.87 -25.82 -10.02
N LYS A 265 -20.90 -25.26 -10.66
CA LYS A 265 -20.86 -24.95 -12.09
C LYS A 265 -19.72 -23.97 -12.44
N ALA A 266 -19.59 -22.88 -11.69
CA ALA A 266 -18.52 -21.93 -11.93
C ALA A 266 -17.14 -22.53 -11.65
N ALA A 267 -17.00 -23.37 -10.62
CA ALA A 267 -15.75 -24.05 -10.31
C ALA A 267 -15.31 -24.99 -11.45
N GLU A 268 -16.22 -25.81 -11.99
CA GLU A 268 -15.95 -26.70 -13.13
C GLU A 268 -15.46 -25.94 -14.37
N GLU A 269 -16.12 -24.83 -14.71
CA GLU A 269 -15.71 -23.94 -15.82
C GLU A 269 -14.26 -23.43 -15.63
N HIS A 270 -13.86 -23.19 -14.38
CA HIS A 270 -12.54 -22.70 -14.01
C HIS A 270 -11.52 -23.84 -13.77
N GLY A 271 -11.92 -25.11 -13.82
CA GLY A 271 -11.06 -26.26 -13.55
C GLY A 271 -10.73 -26.45 -12.06
N VAL A 272 -11.66 -26.05 -11.19
CA VAL A 272 -11.56 -26.15 -9.73
C VAL A 272 -12.51 -27.24 -9.23
N VAL A 273 -12.04 -28.07 -8.30
CA VAL A 273 -12.83 -29.16 -7.68
C VAL A 273 -13.07 -28.85 -6.21
N TYR A 274 -14.30 -29.02 -5.72
CA TYR A 274 -14.56 -28.86 -4.28
C TYR A 274 -14.17 -30.11 -3.51
N VAL A 275 -13.71 -29.90 -2.28
CA VAL A 275 -13.52 -30.94 -1.27
C VAL A 275 -14.49 -30.72 -0.11
N ASP A 276 -14.81 -31.79 0.61
CA ASP A 276 -15.90 -31.80 1.60
C ASP A 276 -15.57 -30.99 2.86
N SER A 277 -14.28 -30.82 3.15
CA SER A 277 -13.83 -30.14 4.37
C SER A 277 -12.59 -29.29 4.16
N LEU A 278 -12.42 -28.29 5.02
CA LEU A 278 -11.19 -27.50 5.09
C LEU A 278 -10.00 -28.39 5.45
N GLU A 279 -10.20 -29.37 6.31
CA GLU A 279 -9.16 -30.31 6.76
C GLU A 279 -8.62 -31.16 5.62
N GLU A 280 -9.48 -31.63 4.72
CA GLU A 280 -9.09 -32.33 3.50
C GLU A 280 -8.27 -31.42 2.58
N LEU A 281 -8.76 -30.20 2.32
CA LEU A 281 -8.03 -29.20 1.53
C LEU A 281 -6.61 -28.99 2.05
N LEU A 282 -6.47 -28.79 3.37
CA LEU A 282 -5.18 -28.51 4.00
C LEU A 282 -4.21 -29.69 3.91
N ARG A 283 -4.70 -30.94 4.02
CA ARG A 283 -3.88 -32.16 3.94
C ARG A 283 -3.38 -32.42 2.51
N GLU A 284 -4.19 -32.10 1.51
CA GLU A 284 -3.90 -32.43 0.11
C GLU A 284 -3.11 -31.35 -0.62
N SER A 285 -3.12 -30.11 -0.11
CA SER A 285 -2.51 -28.96 -0.78
C SER A 285 -0.99 -28.88 -0.61
N ASP A 286 -0.29 -28.62 -1.72
CA ASP A 286 1.11 -28.17 -1.73
C ASP A 286 1.19 -26.64 -1.64
N VAL A 287 0.12 -25.96 -2.07
CA VAL A 287 -0.07 -24.52 -1.97
C VAL A 287 -1.45 -24.23 -1.39
N VAL A 288 -1.56 -23.35 -0.41
CA VAL A 288 -2.85 -22.87 0.12
C VAL A 288 -2.99 -21.37 -0.16
N SER A 289 -4.12 -20.95 -0.70
CA SER A 289 -4.41 -19.54 -1.01
C SER A 289 -5.72 -19.06 -0.36
N LEU A 290 -5.67 -17.94 0.35
CA LEU A 290 -6.82 -17.36 1.04
C LEU A 290 -7.54 -16.32 0.18
N HIS A 291 -8.83 -16.56 -0.07
CA HIS A 291 -9.72 -15.68 -0.83
C HIS A 291 -11.06 -15.40 -0.11
N CYS A 292 -11.20 -15.85 1.14
CA CYS A 292 -12.38 -15.62 1.96
C CYS A 292 -12.32 -14.28 2.70
N PRO A 293 -13.48 -13.65 2.97
CA PRO A 293 -13.54 -12.43 3.76
C PRO A 293 -13.19 -12.70 5.23
N LEU A 294 -12.67 -11.68 5.92
CA LEU A 294 -12.49 -11.74 7.37
C LEU A 294 -13.83 -11.50 8.09
N MET A 295 -14.28 -12.52 8.83
CA MET A 295 -15.49 -12.54 9.63
C MET A 295 -15.14 -13.14 11.00
N GLN A 296 -16.06 -13.11 11.95
CA GLN A 296 -15.84 -13.78 13.24
C GLN A 296 -15.60 -15.29 13.09
N SER A 297 -16.26 -15.91 12.09
CA SER A 297 -16.11 -17.34 11.76
C SER A 297 -14.81 -17.68 11.04
N THR A 298 -14.21 -16.74 10.29
CA THR A 298 -12.98 -16.95 9.51
C THR A 298 -11.75 -16.32 10.16
N ARG A 299 -11.91 -15.63 11.29
CA ARG A 299 -10.81 -15.07 12.07
C ARG A 299 -9.93 -16.21 12.59
N HIS A 300 -8.64 -16.14 12.29
CA HIS A 300 -7.67 -17.19 12.59
C HIS A 300 -8.13 -18.57 12.08
N ILE A 301 -8.78 -18.60 10.91
CA ILE A 301 -9.10 -19.85 10.21
C ILE A 301 -7.83 -20.68 10.00
N LEU A 302 -6.67 -20.03 9.83
CA LEU A 302 -5.37 -20.66 9.95
C LEU A 302 -4.77 -20.41 11.35
N ASN A 303 -4.70 -21.46 12.17
CA ASN A 303 -4.20 -21.49 13.54
C ASN A 303 -3.37 -22.77 13.79
N ASP A 304 -2.91 -23.00 15.03
CA ASP A 304 -2.05 -24.16 15.36
C ASP A 304 -2.64 -25.50 14.92
N LYS A 305 -3.96 -25.69 15.05
CA LYS A 305 -4.62 -26.95 14.68
C LYS A 305 -4.61 -27.14 13.17
N THR A 306 -4.94 -26.11 12.40
CA THR A 306 -4.98 -26.21 10.94
C THR A 306 -3.59 -26.26 10.33
N PHE A 307 -2.60 -25.57 10.90
CA PHE A 307 -1.21 -25.68 10.47
C PHE A 307 -0.66 -27.09 10.66
N ALA A 308 -1.07 -27.79 11.72
CA ALA A 308 -0.68 -29.18 11.95
C ALA A 308 -1.26 -30.17 10.93
N LEU A 309 -2.28 -29.78 10.16
CA LEU A 309 -2.87 -30.61 9.09
C LEU A 309 -2.15 -30.48 7.76
N MET A 310 -1.39 -29.40 7.58
CA MET A 310 -0.76 -29.09 6.31
C MET A 310 0.48 -29.94 6.06
N LYS A 311 0.81 -30.13 4.78
CA LYS A 311 2.04 -30.81 4.39
C LYS A 311 3.28 -30.02 4.85
N PRO A 312 4.37 -30.70 5.24
CA PRO A 312 5.66 -30.05 5.42
C PRO A 312 6.10 -29.33 4.13
N GLY A 313 6.54 -28.08 4.25
CA GLY A 313 6.97 -27.28 3.10
C GLY A 313 5.84 -26.70 2.23
N VAL A 314 4.59 -26.76 2.69
CA VAL A 314 3.46 -26.07 2.04
C VAL A 314 3.78 -24.58 1.84
N VAL A 315 3.36 -24.04 0.69
CA VAL A 315 3.42 -22.60 0.42
C VAL A 315 2.07 -21.98 0.73
N LEU A 316 2.03 -21.01 1.63
CA LEU A 316 0.81 -20.31 1.98
C LEU A 316 0.84 -18.87 1.45
N VAL A 317 -0.22 -18.50 0.73
CA VAL A 317 -0.43 -17.19 0.10
C VAL A 317 -1.68 -16.54 0.69
N ASN A 318 -1.54 -15.30 1.16
CA ASN A 318 -2.67 -14.51 1.64
C ASN A 318 -2.62 -13.12 1.02
N SER A 319 -3.54 -12.87 0.10
CA SER A 319 -3.84 -11.57 -0.52
C SER A 319 -5.19 -11.00 -0.05
N SER A 320 -5.79 -11.60 0.97
CA SER A 320 -7.09 -11.21 1.51
C SER A 320 -6.95 -10.28 2.72
N ARG A 321 -6.83 -10.83 3.94
CA ARG A 321 -6.78 -10.07 5.20
C ARG A 321 -5.85 -10.77 6.20
N GLY A 322 -5.03 -10.01 6.93
CA GLY A 322 -4.08 -10.56 7.91
C GLY A 322 -4.78 -11.36 9.03
N GLY A 323 -5.92 -10.88 9.53
CA GLY A 323 -6.69 -11.53 10.61
C GLY A 323 -7.26 -12.91 10.30
N LEU A 324 -7.11 -13.43 9.09
CA LEU A 324 -7.42 -14.83 8.76
C LEU A 324 -6.37 -15.80 9.33
N ILE A 325 -5.20 -15.30 9.70
CA ILE A 325 -4.04 -16.09 10.11
C ILE A 325 -3.63 -15.70 11.52
N ASP A 326 -3.50 -16.69 12.41
CA ASP A 326 -2.80 -16.50 13.67
C ASP A 326 -1.29 -16.47 13.42
N THR A 327 -0.71 -15.27 13.37
CA THR A 327 0.72 -15.06 13.11
C THR A 327 1.61 -15.76 14.15
N LYS A 328 1.16 -15.92 15.40
CA LYS A 328 1.96 -16.62 16.42
C LYS A 328 2.00 -18.12 16.13
N ALA A 329 0.89 -18.70 15.71
CA ALA A 329 0.82 -20.10 15.30
C ALA A 329 1.66 -20.35 14.05
N LEU A 330 1.60 -19.43 13.09
CA LEU A 330 2.42 -19.49 11.87
C LEU A 330 3.93 -19.53 12.19
N ILE A 331 4.41 -18.66 13.08
CA ILE A 331 5.83 -18.61 13.46
C ILE A 331 6.27 -19.94 14.10
N ARG A 332 5.40 -20.59 14.88
CA ARG A 332 5.67 -21.92 15.47
C ARG A 332 5.66 -23.04 14.43
N GLY A 333 4.87 -22.90 13.37
CA GLY A 333 4.68 -23.93 12.34
C GLY A 333 5.83 -24.07 11.34
N HIS A 334 6.79 -23.15 11.31
CA HIS A 334 7.97 -23.17 10.42
C HIS A 334 7.63 -23.39 8.92
N GLN A 335 6.51 -22.87 8.44
CA GLN A 335 6.09 -23.04 7.05
C GLN A 335 6.64 -21.93 6.14
N ALA A 336 6.89 -22.26 4.87
CA ALA A 336 7.27 -21.28 3.86
C ALA A 336 6.05 -20.38 3.57
N PHE A 337 6.08 -19.17 4.13
CA PHE A 337 4.94 -18.27 4.12
C PHE A 337 5.26 -16.97 3.38
N LEU A 338 4.40 -16.60 2.45
CA LEU A 338 4.42 -15.29 1.81
C LEU A 338 3.05 -14.65 1.92
N THR A 339 2.86 -13.87 2.98
CA THR A 339 1.86 -12.82 3.02
C THR A 339 2.36 -11.61 2.27
N VAL A 340 1.53 -11.12 1.36
CA VAL A 340 1.50 -9.68 1.12
C VAL A 340 0.11 -9.22 1.52
N GLU A 341 0.06 -8.59 2.70
CA GLU A 341 -1.06 -7.73 3.03
C GLU A 341 -1.09 -6.65 1.96
N ALA A 342 -2.21 -6.58 1.21
CA ALA A 342 -2.44 -5.51 0.25
C ALA A 342 -2.49 -4.18 1.01
N LEU A 343 -1.32 -3.61 1.25
CA LEU A 343 -0.95 -2.23 1.53
C LEU A 343 -1.90 -1.32 2.32
N GLN A 344 -2.82 -1.82 3.15
CA GLN A 344 -3.64 -0.98 4.01
C GLN A 344 -3.97 -1.71 5.34
N ASN A 345 -3.15 -1.40 6.36
CA ASN A 345 -3.38 -1.56 7.81
C ASN A 345 -2.76 -2.77 8.58
N ILE A 346 -1.48 -2.56 8.96
CA ILE A 346 -0.77 -2.94 10.21
C ILE A 346 -0.32 -4.42 10.39
N ALA A 347 0.97 -4.71 10.20
CA ALA A 347 1.99 -4.70 11.27
C ALA A 347 3.37 -5.10 10.68
N THR A 348 4.33 -4.19 10.73
CA THR A 348 5.75 -4.47 10.50
C THR A 348 6.26 -5.56 11.44
N SER A 349 6.26 -6.79 10.95
CA SER A 349 7.22 -7.80 11.38
C SER A 349 7.85 -8.38 10.12
N SER A 350 9.17 -8.16 10.04
CA SER A 350 10.07 -8.43 8.92
C SER A 350 9.81 -9.78 8.25
N ILE A 351 9.33 -9.70 7.01
CA ILE A 351 9.27 -10.81 6.03
C ILE A 351 10.63 -11.55 5.95
N GLU A 352 11.73 -10.83 6.16
CA GLU A 352 13.09 -11.37 6.17
C GLU A 352 13.30 -12.44 7.26
N GLY A 353 12.75 -12.26 8.47
CA GLY A 353 12.93 -13.20 9.59
C GLY A 353 12.15 -14.51 9.43
N ILE A 354 11.05 -14.49 8.68
CA ILE A 354 10.22 -15.67 8.39
C ILE A 354 10.88 -16.52 7.29
N ILE A 355 11.46 -15.87 6.27
CA ILE A 355 12.07 -16.54 5.13
C ILE A 355 13.44 -17.16 5.45
N GLU A 356 14.20 -16.57 6.38
CA GLU A 356 15.52 -17.06 6.78
C GLU A 356 15.41 -18.34 7.63
N LYS A 357 14.41 -18.44 8.50
CA LYS A 357 14.16 -19.63 9.34
C LYS A 357 13.54 -20.82 8.60
N ALA A 358 12.84 -20.59 7.48
CA ALA A 358 12.32 -21.66 6.63
C ALA A 358 13.38 -22.24 5.67
N SER A 359 14.58 -21.64 5.64
CA SER A 359 15.71 -22.09 4.81
C SER A 359 16.75 -22.90 5.60
N GLN A 360 16.51 -23.14 6.88
CA GLN A 360 17.23 -24.09 7.75
C GLN A 360 16.33 -25.30 8.00
#